data_AF-A0A2T9ZC20-F1
#
_entry.id   AF-A0A2T9ZC20-F1
#
_cell.length_a   1.000
_cell.length_b   1.000
_cell.length_c   1.000
_cell.angle_alpha   90.00
_cell.angle_beta   90.00
_cell.angle_gamma   90.00
#
_symmetry.space_group_name_H-M   'P 1'
#
loop_
_entity.id
_entity.type
_entity.pdbx_description
1 polymer ?
#
loop_
_entity_poly.entity_id
_entity_poly.type
_entity_poly.pdbx_seq_one_letter_code
_entity_poly.pdbx_strand_id
1 'polypeptide(L)'
;MLSIFKSLPANQSKINLDNDQLWMFASKDPNSPSFDLDCLELQVLLKLSGVDYVVRPSIEPEASPNSKFSVNQILNTSTSEVNKPEDQNSMELTALSMFVESKLKPAIYLTLWADDKVYESYTKLMYSQKRNVLIKPFILNELQNIFLKKVDTGRTSFREEEIIYENAEECISFLSKYLGTNQYFGIE
;
A
#
# COMPACT_ATOMS: atom_id res chain seq x y z
N MET A 1 -13.89 23.04 54.20
CA MET A 1 -12.67 22.21 54.10
C MET A 1 -12.65 21.60 52.71
N LEU A 2 -11.99 22.26 51.76
CA LEU A 2 -11.85 21.83 50.37
C LEU A 2 -10.36 21.67 50.09
N SER A 3 -9.93 20.47 49.70
CA SER A 3 -8.84 20.22 48.72
C SER A 3 -8.21 18.82 48.90
N ILE A 4 -8.75 17.79 48.24
CA ILE A 4 -8.01 16.54 47.98
C ILE A 4 -8.29 16.09 46.54
N PHE A 5 -7.79 16.83 45.56
CA PHE A 5 -7.53 16.29 44.23
C PHE A 5 -6.17 16.83 43.79
N LYS A 6 -5.12 16.05 44.07
CA LYS A 6 -3.79 16.27 43.45
C LYS A 6 -3.85 15.65 42.06
N SER A 7 -3.80 16.47 41.03
CA SER A 7 -3.58 16.00 39.66
C SER A 7 -2.18 15.38 39.58
N LEU A 8 -2.09 14.12 39.17
CA LEU A 8 -0.82 13.52 38.82
C LEU A 8 -0.30 14.20 37.54
N PRO A 9 1.00 14.56 37.45
CA PRO A 9 1.57 15.07 36.21
C PRO A 9 1.49 13.97 35.15
N ALA A 10 1.18 14.36 33.91
CA ALA A 10 1.22 13.45 32.77
C ALA A 10 2.59 12.76 32.73
N ASN A 11 2.59 11.43 32.70
CA ASN A 11 3.80 10.64 32.54
C ASN A 11 4.35 10.92 31.13
N GLN A 12 5.30 11.86 31.05
CA GLN A 12 5.99 12.19 29.81
C GLN A 12 7.02 11.09 29.55
N SER A 13 6.56 9.92 29.09
CA SER A 13 7.43 9.09 28.27
C SER A 13 7.77 9.92 27.03
N LYS A 14 8.97 10.50 27.00
CA LYS A 14 9.53 11.13 25.80
C LYS A 14 9.61 10.07 24.72
N ILE A 15 8.60 10.01 23.84
CA ILE A 15 8.74 9.34 22.56
C ILE A 15 9.60 10.30 21.74
N ASN A 16 10.88 9.94 21.52
CA ASN A 16 11.75 10.67 20.61
C ASN A 16 11.12 10.60 19.20
N LEU A 17 10.50 11.70 18.80
CA LEU A 17 9.94 11.94 17.47
C LEU A 17 10.91 12.85 16.72
N ASP A 18 12.17 12.43 16.57
CA ASP A 18 13.19 13.24 15.89
C ASP A 18 13.14 13.08 14.36
N ASN A 19 12.47 12.06 13.83
CA ASN A 19 12.35 11.79 12.40
C ASN A 19 10.88 11.58 11.98
N ASP A 20 10.54 12.00 10.77
CA ASP A 20 9.24 11.74 10.15
C ASP A 20 9.00 10.22 10.07
N GLN A 21 7.86 9.78 10.63
CA GLN A 21 7.54 8.36 10.76
C GLN A 21 6.54 7.94 9.68
N LEU A 22 6.85 6.85 9.00
CA LEU A 22 5.99 6.28 7.99
C LEU A 22 5.41 4.95 8.48
N TRP A 23 4.14 4.98 8.85
CA TRP A 23 3.40 3.81 9.32
C TRP A 23 2.79 3.07 8.13
N MET A 24 3.19 1.82 7.92
CA MET A 24 2.74 1.02 6.77
C MET A 24 2.82 -0.49 7.04
N PHE A 25 2.27 -1.29 6.12
CA PHE A 25 2.47 -2.73 6.08
C PHE A 25 3.91 -3.09 5.70
N ALA A 26 4.78 -3.19 6.70
CA ALA A 26 6.19 -3.48 6.51
C ALA A 26 6.63 -4.72 7.29
N SER A 27 7.72 -5.33 6.83
CA SER A 27 8.43 -6.32 7.64
C SER A 27 9.09 -5.67 8.86
N LYS A 28 9.68 -6.48 9.74
CA LYS A 28 10.40 -5.99 10.92
C LYS A 28 11.68 -5.22 10.56
N ASP A 29 12.24 -5.46 9.38
CA ASP A 29 13.41 -4.76 8.88
C ASP A 29 12.99 -3.39 8.30
N PRO A 30 13.45 -2.26 8.87
CA PRO A 30 13.08 -0.92 8.40
C PRO A 30 13.58 -0.60 6.99
N ASN A 31 14.60 -1.30 6.49
CA ASN A 31 15.14 -1.10 5.14
C ASN A 31 14.47 -2.00 4.10
N SER A 32 13.58 -2.90 4.54
CA SER A 32 12.89 -3.79 3.63
C SER A 32 11.75 -3.07 2.89
N PRO A 33 11.47 -3.48 1.64
CA PRO A 33 10.29 -2.99 0.94
C PRO A 33 9.02 -3.47 1.65
N SER A 34 7.99 -2.63 1.60
CA SER A 34 6.63 -3.03 1.97
C SER A 34 6.19 -4.25 1.15
N PHE A 35 5.47 -5.18 1.80
CA PHE A 35 4.84 -6.31 1.12
C PHE A 35 3.46 -5.95 0.55
N ASP A 36 2.87 -4.84 1.00
CA ASP A 36 1.63 -4.30 0.45
C ASP A 36 1.95 -3.35 -0.70
N LEU A 37 1.21 -3.50 -1.81
CA LEU A 37 1.47 -2.77 -3.05
C LEU A 37 1.28 -1.26 -2.90
N ASP A 38 0.20 -0.83 -2.25
CA ASP A 38 -0.11 0.61 -2.08
C ASP A 38 0.94 1.27 -1.17
N CYS A 39 1.38 0.54 -0.14
CA CYS A 39 2.44 0.99 0.76
C CYS A 39 3.82 1.03 0.07
N LEU A 40 4.10 0.07 -0.83
CA LEU A 40 5.35 0.01 -1.59
C LEU A 40 5.48 1.18 -2.58
N GLU A 41 4.39 1.51 -3.27
CA GLU A 41 4.33 2.67 -4.18
C GLU A 41 4.71 3.97 -3.45
N LEU A 42 4.10 4.21 -2.29
CA LEU A 42 4.42 5.36 -1.44
C LEU A 42 5.86 5.35 -0.94
N GLN A 43 6.36 4.18 -0.53
CA GLN A 43 7.73 4.02 -0.07
C GLN A 43 8.75 4.40 -1.16
N VAL A 44 8.51 3.94 -2.39
CA VAL A 44 9.36 4.24 -3.55
C VAL A 44 9.30 5.73 -3.88
N LEU A 45 8.10 6.33 -3.89
CA LEU A 45 7.92 7.75 -4.18
C LEU A 45 8.70 8.63 -3.19
N LEU A 46 8.58 8.35 -1.89
CA LEU A 46 9.29 9.10 -0.86
C LEU A 46 10.81 8.93 -0.96
N LYS A 47 11.26 7.71 -1.27
CA LYS A 47 12.69 7.43 -1.45
C LYS A 47 13.28 8.14 -2.66
N LEU A 48 12.54 8.20 -3.78
CA LEU A 48 12.93 8.96 -4.96
C LEU A 48 12.92 10.47 -4.73
N SER A 49 12.05 10.95 -3.84
CA SER A 49 11.96 12.36 -3.45
C SER A 49 13.09 12.79 -2.50
N GLY A 50 13.94 11.87 -2.04
CA GLY A 50 15.04 12.17 -1.11
C GLY A 50 14.59 12.54 0.31
N VAL A 51 13.34 12.22 0.67
CA VAL A 51 12.80 12.46 2.02
C VAL A 51 13.36 11.41 2.97
N ASP A 52 13.92 11.85 4.10
CA ASP A 52 14.36 10.94 5.17
C ASP A 52 13.17 10.56 6.05
N TYR A 53 12.92 9.26 6.22
CA TYR A 53 11.81 8.76 7.01
C TYR A 53 12.16 7.44 7.68
N VAL A 54 11.51 7.17 8.82
CA VAL A 54 11.64 5.90 9.54
C VAL A 54 10.39 5.07 9.33
N VAL A 55 10.55 3.89 8.73
CA VAL A 55 9.45 2.92 8.57
C VAL A 55 9.06 2.34 9.92
N ARG A 56 7.78 2.46 10.24
CA ARG A 56 7.15 1.82 11.41
C ARG A 56 6.15 0.78 10.91
N PRO A 57 6.41 -0.52 11.14
CA PRO A 57 5.48 -1.56 10.71
C PRO A 57 4.18 -1.44 11.51
N SER A 58 3.09 -1.20 10.80
CA SER A 58 1.74 -1.14 11.34
C SER A 58 0.86 -2.22 10.70
N ILE A 59 -0.07 -2.72 11.50
CA ILE A 59 -1.07 -3.70 11.10
C ILE A 59 -2.48 -3.20 11.43
N GLU A 60 -2.67 -1.99 11.92
CA GLU A 60 -3.99 -1.40 12.22
C GLU A 60 -4.39 -0.34 11.18
N PRO A 61 -5.23 -0.69 10.17
CA PRO A 61 -5.69 0.29 9.16
C PRO A 61 -6.53 1.40 9.77
N GLU A 62 -7.26 1.09 10.84
CA GLU A 62 -8.07 2.01 11.63
C GLU A 62 -7.25 3.10 12.34
N ALA A 63 -5.94 2.92 12.50
CA ALA A 63 -5.06 3.96 13.02
C ALA A 63 -4.83 5.09 12.00
N SER A 64 -5.21 4.88 10.73
CA SER A 64 -5.26 5.92 9.71
C SER A 64 -6.62 6.62 9.71
N PRO A 65 -6.69 7.96 9.67
CA PRO A 65 -7.93 8.74 9.66
C PRO A 65 -8.77 8.52 8.40
N ASN A 66 -8.17 7.99 7.34
CA ASN A 66 -8.89 7.61 6.13
C ASN A 66 -9.27 6.11 6.09
N SER A 67 -9.04 5.35 7.16
CA SER A 67 -9.21 3.88 7.22
C SER A 67 -8.47 3.12 6.10
N LYS A 68 -7.48 3.79 5.49
CA LYS A 68 -6.60 3.30 4.43
C LYS A 68 -5.17 3.48 4.92
N PHE A 69 -4.36 2.42 4.90
CA PHE A 69 -2.94 2.50 5.29
C PHE A 69 -2.10 3.42 4.43
N SER A 70 -2.60 3.78 3.26
CA SER A 70 -2.08 4.92 2.53
C SER A 70 -2.32 6.17 3.37
N VAL A 71 -1.29 6.46 4.16
CA VAL A 71 -0.89 7.78 4.62
C VAL A 71 -1.53 8.24 5.91
N ASN A 72 -0.71 8.29 6.97
CA ASN A 72 -0.88 9.32 7.97
C ASN A 72 0.40 9.62 8.75
N GLN A 73 1.26 10.46 8.15
CA GLN A 73 2.07 11.47 8.87
C GLN A 73 2.97 12.32 7.94
N ILE A 74 3.21 11.92 6.69
CA ILE A 74 4.13 12.66 5.78
C ILE A 74 3.38 13.62 4.82
N LEU A 75 2.06 13.51 4.69
CA LEU A 75 1.33 14.08 3.54
C LEU A 75 0.52 15.35 3.85
N ASN A 76 0.80 16.02 4.97
CA ASN A 76 0.22 17.34 5.20
C ASN A 76 0.93 18.46 4.41
N THR A 77 1.98 18.16 3.63
CA THR A 77 2.79 19.23 3.02
C THR A 77 3.27 19.03 1.57
N SER A 78 3.03 17.91 0.87
CA SER A 78 3.72 17.72 -0.42
C SER A 78 3.00 17.01 -1.57
N THR A 79 1.85 16.37 -1.40
CA THR A 79 1.15 15.73 -2.55
C THR A 79 0.08 16.60 -3.19
N SER A 80 -0.28 17.73 -2.59
CA SER A 80 -1.25 18.66 -3.18
C SER A 80 -0.64 19.54 -4.28
N GLU A 81 0.69 19.58 -4.43
CA GLU A 81 1.37 20.51 -5.34
C GLU A 81 2.60 19.91 -6.04
N VAL A 82 2.54 18.65 -6.47
CA VAL A 82 3.43 18.23 -7.57
C VAL A 82 2.80 18.79 -8.85
N ASN A 83 3.24 19.98 -9.24
CA ASN A 83 2.92 20.61 -10.52
C ASN A 83 3.03 19.56 -11.62
N LYS A 84 1.90 19.19 -12.25
CA LYS A 84 1.91 18.34 -13.44
C LYS A 84 2.55 19.16 -14.56
N PRO A 85 3.72 18.78 -15.10
CA PRO A 85 4.15 19.38 -16.35
C PRO A 85 3.14 18.98 -17.44
N GLU A 86 2.58 19.97 -18.13
CA GLU A 86 1.68 19.81 -19.29
C GLU A 86 2.45 19.34 -20.54
N ASP A 87 3.36 18.37 -20.38
CA ASP A 87 4.16 17.82 -21.46
C ASP A 87 3.50 16.56 -22.04
N GLN A 88 3.65 16.32 -23.33
CA GLN A 88 3.11 15.13 -24.01
C GLN A 88 3.60 13.81 -23.35
N ASN A 89 4.82 13.81 -22.82
CA ASN A 89 5.39 12.70 -22.06
C ASN A 89 4.63 12.43 -20.75
N SER A 90 4.04 13.46 -20.13
CA SER A 90 3.25 13.28 -18.89
C SER A 90 1.90 12.61 -19.17
N MET A 91 1.31 12.83 -20.35
CA MET A 91 0.09 12.13 -20.77
C MET A 91 0.35 10.64 -21.03
N GLU A 92 1.46 10.31 -21.70
CA GLU A 92 1.86 8.91 -21.94
C GLU A 92 2.16 8.17 -20.63
N LEU A 93 2.91 8.80 -19.72
CA LEU A 93 3.17 8.25 -18.39
C LEU A 93 1.89 8.07 -17.56
N THR A 94 0.97 9.01 -17.66
CA THR A 94 -0.34 8.90 -16.99
C THR A 94 -1.14 7.74 -17.57
N ALA A 95 -1.16 7.57 -18.89
CA ALA A 95 -1.84 6.47 -19.54
C ALA A 95 -1.21 5.11 -19.14
N LEU A 96 0.11 5.02 -19.08
CA LEU A 96 0.83 3.84 -18.60
C LEU A 96 0.50 3.52 -17.14
N SER A 97 0.48 4.53 -16.27
CA SER A 97 0.08 4.36 -14.86
C SER A 97 -1.36 3.86 -14.75
N MET A 98 -2.29 4.44 -15.50
CA MET A 98 -3.68 3.97 -15.54
C MET A 98 -3.79 2.54 -16.09
N PHE A 99 -2.95 2.16 -17.06
CA PHE A 99 -2.92 0.81 -17.62
C PHE A 99 -2.47 -0.21 -16.57
N VAL A 100 -1.43 0.09 -15.79
CA VAL A 100 -0.97 -0.76 -14.67
C VAL A 100 -2.05 -0.88 -13.58
N GLU A 101 -2.63 0.25 -13.16
CA GLU A 101 -3.66 0.28 -12.12
C GLU A 101 -4.93 -0.49 -12.54
N SER A 102 -5.29 -0.48 -13.82
CA SER A 102 -6.50 -1.14 -14.32
C SER A 102 -6.33 -2.59 -14.76
N LYS A 103 -5.13 -3.00 -15.18
CA LYS A 103 -4.89 -4.34 -15.76
C LYS A 103 -4.04 -5.23 -14.88
N LEU A 104 -2.94 -4.71 -14.34
CA LEU A 104 -1.97 -5.50 -13.58
C LEU A 104 -2.33 -5.59 -12.10
N LYS A 105 -2.67 -4.46 -11.49
CA LYS A 105 -3.00 -4.39 -10.06
C LYS A 105 -4.18 -5.29 -9.65
N PRO A 106 -5.25 -5.43 -10.45
CA PRO A 106 -6.34 -6.35 -10.13
C PRO A 106 -5.89 -7.82 -10.11
N ALA A 107 -5.04 -8.24 -11.07
CA ALA A 107 -4.48 -9.60 -11.08
C ALA A 107 -3.63 -9.88 -9.84
N ILE A 108 -2.81 -8.92 -9.41
CA ILE A 108 -2.02 -9.05 -8.17
C ILE A 108 -2.93 -9.23 -6.96
N TYR A 109 -3.98 -8.42 -6.82
CA TYR A 109 -4.92 -8.57 -5.71
C TYR A 109 -5.66 -9.91 -5.76
N LEU A 110 -6.07 -10.35 -6.94
CA LEU A 110 -6.73 -11.65 -7.11
C LEU A 110 -5.79 -12.80 -6.70
N THR A 111 -4.53 -12.80 -7.13
CA THR A 111 -3.54 -13.81 -6.70
C THR A 111 -3.29 -13.78 -5.20
N LEU A 112 -3.20 -12.59 -4.58
CA LEU A 112 -2.91 -12.49 -3.15
C LEU A 112 -4.11 -12.87 -2.26
N TRP A 113 -5.33 -12.52 -2.68
CA TRP A 113 -6.52 -12.58 -1.81
C TRP A 113 -7.55 -13.65 -2.21
N ALA A 114 -7.53 -14.16 -3.44
CA ALA A 114 -8.47 -15.19 -3.91
C ALA A 114 -7.83 -16.58 -4.08
N ASP A 115 -6.53 -16.69 -4.41
CA ASP A 115 -5.86 -17.98 -4.48
C ASP A 115 -5.62 -18.54 -3.06
N ASP A 116 -6.35 -19.59 -2.70
CA ASP A 116 -6.27 -20.25 -1.40
C ASP A 116 -4.83 -20.67 -1.02
N LYS A 117 -4.03 -21.11 -1.99
CA LYS A 117 -2.65 -21.57 -1.73
C LYS A 117 -1.75 -20.41 -1.35
N VAL A 118 -1.83 -19.31 -2.12
CA VAL A 118 -1.05 -18.09 -1.86
C VAL A 118 -1.54 -17.41 -0.59
N TYR A 119 -2.86 -17.36 -0.40
CA TYR A 119 -3.48 -16.75 0.75
C TYR A 119 -3.03 -17.41 2.06
N GLU A 120 -3.12 -18.74 2.16
CA GLU A 120 -2.74 -19.45 3.38
C GLU A 120 -1.22 -19.46 3.62
N SER A 121 -0.41 -19.59 2.57
CA SER A 121 1.05 -19.68 2.70
C SER A 121 1.74 -18.33 2.90
N TYR A 122 1.17 -17.23 2.39
CA TYR A 122 1.82 -15.92 2.35
C TYR A 122 0.93 -14.81 2.91
N THR A 123 -0.17 -14.47 2.24
CA THR A 123 -0.97 -13.27 2.54
C THR A 123 -1.48 -13.25 3.98
N LYS A 124 -2.11 -14.35 4.41
CA LYS A 124 -2.61 -14.51 5.77
C LYS A 124 -1.51 -14.33 6.80
N LEU A 125 -0.30 -14.86 6.55
CA LEU A 125 0.81 -14.74 7.49
C LEU A 125 1.31 -13.30 7.59
N MET A 126 1.47 -12.61 6.45
CA MET A 126 1.99 -11.24 6.39
C MET A 126 1.01 -10.22 6.99
N TYR A 127 -0.28 -10.30 6.65
CA TYR A 127 -1.29 -9.32 7.10
C TYR A 127 -1.82 -9.58 8.52
N SER A 128 -1.44 -10.69 9.15
CA SER A 128 -1.86 -11.04 10.52
C SER A 128 -0.73 -11.01 11.55
N GLN A 129 0.49 -10.65 11.15
CA GLN A 129 1.63 -10.60 12.07
C GLN A 129 1.26 -9.72 13.27
N LYS A 130 1.47 -10.24 14.49
CA LYS A 130 1.24 -9.54 15.78
C LYS A 130 -0.24 -9.31 16.18
N ARG A 131 -1.24 -9.83 15.44
CA ARG A 131 -2.65 -9.76 15.87
C ARG A 131 -3.02 -10.83 16.89
N ASN A 132 -4.00 -10.53 17.74
CA ASN A 132 -4.61 -11.53 18.61
C ASN A 132 -5.30 -12.61 17.77
N VAL A 133 -5.06 -13.88 18.10
CA VAL A 133 -5.60 -15.06 17.40
C VAL A 133 -7.13 -15.02 17.31
N LEU A 134 -7.81 -14.46 18.30
CA LEU A 134 -9.28 -14.41 18.35
C LEU A 134 -9.89 -13.43 17.34
N ILE A 135 -9.23 -12.30 17.08
CA ILE A 135 -9.75 -11.22 16.20
C ILE A 135 -9.19 -11.35 14.77
N LYS A 136 -8.04 -12.02 14.62
CA LYS A 136 -7.37 -12.31 13.36
C LYS A 136 -8.31 -12.76 12.22
N PRO A 137 -9.19 -13.77 12.38
CA PRO A 137 -10.05 -14.21 11.27
C PRO A 137 -11.04 -13.14 10.82
N PHE A 138 -11.60 -12.35 11.74
CA PHE A 138 -12.55 -11.29 11.42
C PHE A 138 -11.88 -10.20 10.57
N ILE A 139 -10.72 -9.72 11.00
CA ILE A 139 -10.01 -8.63 10.32
C ILE A 139 -9.47 -9.09 8.97
N LEU A 140 -8.95 -10.32 8.88
CA LEU A 140 -8.50 -10.86 7.61
C LEU A 140 -9.64 -10.99 6.60
N ASN A 141 -10.82 -11.42 7.04
CA ASN A 141 -12.01 -11.46 6.20
C ASN A 141 -12.44 -10.05 5.77
N GLU A 142 -12.36 -9.05 6.65
CA GLU A 142 -12.63 -7.66 6.30
C GLU A 142 -11.65 -7.14 5.24
N LEU A 143 -10.34 -7.35 5.44
CA LEU A 143 -9.30 -6.97 4.48
C LEU A 143 -9.52 -7.67 3.13
N GLN A 144 -9.77 -8.98 3.13
CA GLN A 144 -10.06 -9.74 1.92
C GLN A 144 -11.25 -9.14 1.18
N ASN A 145 -12.34 -8.80 1.88
CA ASN A 145 -13.50 -8.15 1.27
C ASN A 145 -13.15 -6.76 0.72
N ILE A 146 -12.31 -5.97 1.39
CA ILE A 146 -11.86 -4.66 0.90
C ILE A 146 -11.06 -4.81 -0.39
N PHE A 147 -10.08 -5.71 -0.43
CA PHE A 147 -9.23 -5.89 -1.60
C PHE A 147 -9.97 -6.55 -2.77
N LEU A 148 -10.82 -7.54 -2.53
CA LEU A 148 -11.64 -8.14 -3.59
C LEU A 148 -12.70 -7.17 -4.13
N LYS A 149 -13.21 -6.23 -3.31
CA LYS A 149 -14.04 -5.13 -3.81
C LYS A 149 -13.29 -4.19 -4.75
N LYS A 150 -11.97 -3.99 -4.56
CA LYS A 150 -11.16 -3.16 -5.48
C LYS A 150 -11.03 -3.78 -6.88
N VAL A 151 -11.13 -5.10 -6.99
CA VAL A 151 -11.11 -5.83 -8.27
C VAL A 151 -12.48 -5.76 -8.97
N ASP A 152 -13.52 -5.27 -8.28
CA ASP A 152 -14.94 -5.24 -8.68
C ASP A 152 -15.55 -6.64 -8.90
N THR A 153 -15.13 -7.59 -8.06
CA THR A 153 -15.46 -8.99 -8.23
C THR A 153 -16.12 -9.50 -6.96
N GLY A 154 -17.43 -9.27 -6.87
CA GLY A 154 -18.29 -9.77 -5.78
C GLY A 154 -18.48 -11.29 -5.77
N ARG A 155 -17.47 -12.06 -6.22
CA ARG A 155 -17.42 -13.44 -6.75
C ARG A 155 -17.38 -13.45 -8.28
N THR A 156 -16.16 -13.27 -8.79
CA THR A 156 -15.82 -13.56 -10.19
C THR A 156 -16.23 -14.98 -10.55
N SER A 157 -16.84 -15.12 -11.72
CA SER A 157 -16.82 -16.41 -12.40
C SER A 157 -15.38 -16.76 -12.79
N PHE A 158 -15.06 -18.05 -12.86
CA PHE A 158 -13.75 -18.54 -13.33
C PHE A 158 -13.30 -17.85 -14.64
N ARG A 159 -14.26 -17.56 -15.52
CA ARG A 159 -14.03 -16.89 -16.81
C ARG A 159 -13.58 -15.43 -16.65
N GLU A 160 -14.06 -14.72 -15.64
CA GLU A 160 -13.65 -13.34 -15.39
C GLU A 160 -12.24 -13.29 -14.78
N GLU A 161 -11.86 -14.28 -13.97
CA GLU A 161 -10.49 -14.41 -13.45
C GLU A 161 -9.48 -14.65 -14.57
N GLU A 162 -9.81 -15.54 -15.50
CA GLU A 162 -8.98 -15.82 -16.69
C GLU A 162 -8.76 -14.53 -17.51
N ILE A 163 -9.82 -13.76 -17.76
CA ILE A 163 -9.73 -12.47 -18.46
C ILE A 163 -8.84 -11.48 -17.70
N ILE A 164 -8.91 -11.43 -16.37
CA ILE A 164 -8.04 -10.54 -15.56
C ILE A 164 -6.57 -10.95 -15.71
N TYR A 165 -6.27 -12.25 -15.71
CA TYR A 165 -4.90 -12.74 -15.90
C TYR A 165 -4.38 -12.52 -17.31
N GLU A 166 -5.20 -12.74 -18.36
CA GLU A 166 -4.84 -12.45 -19.75
C GLU A 166 -4.51 -10.95 -19.94
N ASN A 167 -5.35 -10.08 -19.37
CA ASN A 167 -5.11 -8.62 -19.37
C ASN A 167 -3.80 -8.24 -18.67
N ALA A 168 -3.46 -8.90 -17.56
CA ALA A 168 -2.21 -8.65 -16.86
C ALA A 168 -0.99 -9.15 -17.65
N GLU A 169 -1.09 -10.29 -18.33
CA GLU A 169 -0.04 -10.80 -19.22
C GLU A 169 0.21 -9.85 -20.39
N GLU A 170 -0.85 -9.35 -21.02
CA GLU A 170 -0.76 -8.32 -22.07
C GLU A 170 -0.06 -7.06 -21.53
N CYS A 171 -0.46 -6.61 -20.34
CA CYS A 171 0.13 -5.44 -19.69
C CYS A 171 1.64 -5.63 -19.43
N ILE A 172 2.05 -6.75 -18.85
CA ILE A 172 3.46 -7.03 -18.57
C ILE A 172 4.25 -7.14 -19.88
N SER A 173 3.68 -7.80 -20.89
CA SER A 173 4.32 -7.94 -22.21
C SER A 173 4.52 -6.59 -22.90
N PHE A 174 3.54 -5.70 -22.79
CA PHE A 174 3.63 -4.34 -23.31
C PHE A 174 4.70 -3.52 -22.57
N LEU A 175 4.68 -3.52 -21.24
CA LEU A 175 5.68 -2.82 -20.42
C LEU A 175 7.10 -3.34 -20.67
N SER A 176 7.26 -4.65 -20.80
CA SER A 176 8.54 -5.29 -21.11
C SER A 176 9.09 -4.83 -22.45
N LYS A 177 8.25 -4.76 -23.49
CA LYS A 177 8.64 -4.22 -24.81
C LYS A 177 9.04 -2.75 -24.72
N TYR A 178 8.29 -1.94 -23.98
CA TYR A 178 8.56 -0.52 -23.78
C TYR A 178 9.88 -0.26 -23.03
N LEU A 179 10.20 -1.08 -22.02
CA LEU A 179 11.48 -1.03 -21.31
C LEU A 179 12.64 -1.67 -22.10
N GLY A 180 12.37 -2.61 -22.99
CA GLY A 180 13.39 -3.19 -23.84
C GLY A 180 14.07 -2.14 -24.74
N THR A 181 13.36 -1.05 -25.05
CA THR A 181 13.87 0.08 -25.82
C THR A 181 14.48 1.18 -24.96
N ASN A 182 14.03 1.36 -23.71
CA ASN A 182 14.40 2.49 -22.85
C ASN A 182 14.84 2.02 -21.45
N GLN A 183 15.88 2.63 -20.88
CA GLN A 183 16.33 2.29 -19.52
C GLN A 183 15.33 2.70 -18.43
N TYR A 184 14.53 3.74 -18.69
CA TYR A 184 13.51 4.27 -17.78
C TYR A 184 12.24 4.65 -18.57
N PHE A 185 11.09 4.70 -17.89
CA PHE A 185 9.87 5.24 -18.48
C PHE A 185 9.95 6.77 -18.56
N GLY A 186 9.69 7.35 -19.73
CA GLY A 186 9.53 8.80 -19.92
C GLY A 186 10.82 9.64 -19.93
N ILE A 187 11.99 9.00 -20.02
CA ILE A 187 13.27 9.68 -20.25
C ILE A 187 13.80 9.14 -21.58
N GLU A 188 13.78 9.98 -22.63
CA GLU A 188 14.56 9.77 -23.86
C GLU A 188 16.03 10.14 -23.64
#